data_AF-A0A1C6QLU9-F1
#
_entry.id   AF-A0A1C6QLU9-F1
#
_cell.length_a   1.000
_cell.length_b   1.000
_cell.length_c   1.000
_cell.angle_alpha   90.00
_cell.angle_beta   90.00
_cell.angle_gamma   90.00
#
_symmetry.space_group_name_H-M   'P 1'
#
loop_
_entity.id
_entity.type
_entity.pdbx_description
1 polymer ?
#
loop_
_entity_poly.entity_id
_entity_poly.type
_entity_poly.pdbx_seq_one_letter_code
_entity_poly.pdbx_strand_id
1 'polypeptide(L)'
;MSKGFQIDIAKTERMLDRLEECNERMQQARKRLKNVGPKTLGTNGLDNACDTFQSEWDDGIKRIEDAAKGIKDRLRSTIDTYKKSEEATAEGFGAK
;
A
#
# COMPACT_ATOMS: atom_id res chain seq x y z
N MET A 1 -4.77 28.23 15.17
CA MET A 1 -5.08 26.79 15.04
C MET A 1 -3.90 26.00 15.60
N SER A 2 -4.14 25.07 16.54
CA SER A 2 -3.13 24.32 17.29
C SER A 2 -2.23 23.49 16.35
N LYS A 3 -0.90 23.56 16.57
CA LYS A 3 0.16 22.83 15.84
C LYS A 3 0.02 21.29 15.83
N GLY A 4 -1.01 20.73 16.47
CA GLY A 4 -1.23 19.29 16.59
C GLY A 4 -1.91 18.60 15.39
N PHE A 5 -2.51 19.36 14.46
CA PHE A 5 -3.25 18.80 13.30
C PHE A 5 -2.81 19.36 11.95
N GLN A 6 -1.56 19.83 11.86
CA GLN A 6 -0.98 20.15 10.56
C GLN A 6 -0.51 18.82 9.94
N ILE A 7 -1.43 18.08 9.32
CA ILE A 7 -1.03 16.98 8.45
C ILE A 7 -0.12 17.58 7.40
N ASP A 8 1.16 17.22 7.44
CA ASP A 8 2.11 17.57 6.39
C ASP A 8 1.66 16.80 5.13
N ILE A 9 0.86 17.49 4.31
CA ILE A 9 0.29 16.95 3.07
C ILE A 9 1.43 16.40 2.21
N ALA A 10 2.56 17.11 2.11
CA ALA A 10 3.71 16.68 1.33
C ALA A 10 4.39 15.43 1.92
N LYS A 11 4.40 15.25 3.25
CA LYS A 11 4.88 14.00 3.88
C LYS A 11 3.90 12.86 3.65
N THR A 12 2.60 13.16 3.63
CA THR A 12 1.55 12.17 3.38
C THR A 12 1.57 11.68 1.93
N GLU A 13 1.70 12.59 0.96
CA GLU A 13 1.90 12.28 -0.47
C GLU A 13 3.15 11.40 -0.66
N ARG A 14 4.28 11.77 -0.05
CA ARG A 14 5.49 10.93 -0.07
C ARG A 14 5.29 9.54 0.54
N MET A 15 4.39 9.41 1.51
CA MET A 15 4.06 8.10 2.09
C MET A 15 3.18 7.28 1.14
N LEU A 16 2.28 7.92 0.39
CA LEU A 16 1.51 7.28 -0.67
C LEU A 16 2.41 6.71 -1.77
N ASP A 17 3.36 7.51 -2.26
CA ASP A 17 4.29 7.08 -3.31
C ASP A 17 5.12 5.87 -2.86
N ARG A 18 5.58 5.86 -1.61
CA ARG A 18 6.31 4.72 -1.04
C ARG A 18 5.47 3.46 -0.91
N LEU A 19 4.18 3.60 -0.59
CA LEU A 19 3.26 2.47 -0.52
C LEU A 19 2.98 1.89 -1.92
N GLU A 20 2.90 2.74 -2.95
CA GLU A 20 2.82 2.29 -4.36
C GLU A 20 4.07 1.53 -4.78
N GLU A 21 5.27 2.07 -4.53
CA GLU A 21 6.53 1.40 -4.86
C GLU A 21 6.66 0.04 -4.15
N CYS A 22 6.28 -0.02 -2.87
CA CYS A 22 6.24 -1.28 -2.12
C CYS A 22 5.29 -2.29 -2.77
N ASN A 23 4.10 -1.86 -3.20
CA ASN A 23 3.15 -2.73 -3.89
C ASN A 23 3.74 -3.29 -5.21
N GLU A 24 4.36 -2.43 -6.01
CA GLU A 24 5.00 -2.85 -7.26
C GLU A 24 6.12 -3.85 -7.03
N ARG A 25 6.97 -3.61 -6.02
CA ARG A 25 8.07 -4.53 -5.66
C ARG A 25 7.55 -5.88 -5.18
N MET A 26 6.47 -5.91 -4.42
CA MET A 26 5.83 -7.15 -3.99
C MET A 26 5.21 -7.92 -5.15
N GLN A 27 4.54 -7.23 -6.08
CA GLN A 27 4.03 -7.83 -7.31
C GLN A 27 5.14 -8.44 -8.18
N GLN A 28 6.29 -7.77 -8.26
CA GLN A 28 7.47 -8.31 -8.96
C GLN A 28 8.04 -9.54 -8.25
N ALA A 29 8.17 -9.51 -6.92
CA ALA A 29 8.63 -10.65 -6.13
C ALA A 29 7.71 -11.88 -6.31
N ARG A 30 6.39 -11.65 -6.29
CA ARG A 30 5.36 -12.67 -6.57
C ARG A 30 5.54 -13.32 -7.94
N LYS A 31 5.72 -12.51 -9.00
CA LYS A 31 5.97 -13.01 -10.36
C LYS A 31 7.25 -13.83 -10.44
N ARG A 32 8.33 -13.37 -9.79
CA ARG A 32 9.61 -14.11 -9.76
C ARG A 32 9.44 -15.46 -9.10
N LEU A 33 8.80 -15.53 -7.93
CA LEU A 33 8.58 -16.79 -7.22
C LEU A 33 7.73 -17.78 -8.02
N LYS A 34 6.67 -17.32 -8.70
CA LYS A 34 5.88 -18.16 -9.60
C LYS A 34 6.72 -18.77 -10.74
N ASN A 35 7.75 -18.06 -11.21
CA ASN A 35 8.63 -18.55 -12.25
C ASN A 35 9.64 -19.60 -11.75
N VAL A 36 9.94 -19.65 -10.44
CA VAL A 36 10.86 -20.65 -9.84
C VAL A 36 10.10 -21.92 -9.39
N GLY A 37 8.99 -22.26 -10.05
CA GLY A 37 8.07 -23.34 -9.68
C GLY A 37 8.71 -24.69 -9.32
N PRO A 38 7.98 -25.56 -8.59
CA PRO A 38 8.49 -26.80 -7.96
C PRO A 38 9.10 -27.82 -8.92
N LYS A 39 8.86 -27.70 -10.24
CA LYS A 39 9.16 -28.71 -11.26
C LYS A 39 10.66 -29.02 -11.48
N THR A 40 11.56 -28.48 -10.66
CA THR A 40 13.02 -28.66 -10.78
C THR A 40 13.70 -29.29 -9.56
N LEU A 41 12.98 -29.57 -8.47
CA LEU A 41 13.60 -30.00 -7.21
C LEU A 41 13.60 -31.51 -6.96
N GLY A 42 12.79 -32.28 -7.71
CA GLY A 42 13.04 -33.70 -7.96
C GLY A 42 12.62 -34.68 -6.86
N THR A 43 11.90 -34.25 -5.82
CA THR A 43 11.27 -35.15 -4.85
C THR A 43 9.88 -34.64 -4.45
N ASN A 44 8.87 -35.53 -4.44
CA ASN A 44 7.46 -35.18 -4.18
C ASN A 44 7.24 -34.37 -2.88
N GLY A 45 8.05 -34.63 -1.84
CA GLY A 45 7.97 -33.88 -0.58
C GLY A 45 8.50 -32.45 -0.67
N LEU A 46 9.59 -32.26 -1.42
CA LEU A 46 10.18 -30.93 -1.64
C LEU A 46 9.32 -30.09 -2.58
N ASP A 47 8.74 -30.71 -3.60
CA ASP A 47 7.81 -30.07 -4.54
C ASP A 47 6.54 -29.57 -3.80
N ASN A 48 5.95 -30.40 -2.93
CA ASN A 48 4.78 -30.02 -2.13
C ASN A 48 5.10 -28.92 -1.09
N ALA A 49 6.28 -28.98 -0.45
CA ALA A 49 6.71 -27.93 0.46
C ALA A 49 6.92 -26.60 -0.28
N CYS A 50 7.47 -26.63 -1.49
CA CYS A 50 7.62 -25.47 -2.36
C CYS A 50 6.28 -24.92 -2.83
N ASP A 51 5.32 -25.77 -3.22
CA ASP A 51 3.96 -25.34 -3.58
C ASP A 51 3.24 -24.69 -2.40
N THR A 52 3.32 -25.31 -1.23
CA THR A 52 2.75 -24.75 0.01
C THR A 52 3.36 -23.40 0.34
N PHE A 53 4.70 -23.30 0.31
CA PHE A 53 5.42 -22.05 0.53
C PHE A 53 5.02 -20.98 -0.49
N GLN A 54 4.93 -21.33 -1.78
CA GLN A 54 4.51 -20.39 -2.82
C GLN A 54 3.09 -19.88 -2.61
N SER A 55 2.16 -20.75 -2.21
CA SER A 55 0.77 -20.40 -1.92
C SER A 55 0.64 -19.47 -0.71
N GLU A 56 1.26 -19.83 0.42
CA GLU A 56 1.24 -19.01 1.64
C GLU A 56 1.94 -17.66 1.41
N TRP A 57 3.02 -17.66 0.65
CA TRP A 57 3.74 -16.45 0.29
C TRP A 57 2.93 -15.54 -0.65
N ASP A 58 2.21 -16.11 -1.63
CA ASP A 58 1.29 -15.37 -2.51
C ASP A 58 0.14 -14.72 -1.70
N ASP A 59 -0.45 -15.46 -0.75
CA ASP A 59 -1.47 -14.94 0.16
C ASP A 59 -0.93 -13.82 1.06
N GLY A 60 0.26 -14.02 1.65
CA GLY A 60 0.93 -13.02 2.47
C GLY A 60 1.18 -11.71 1.71
N ILE A 61 1.68 -11.81 0.47
CA ILE A 61 1.87 -10.63 -0.40
C ILE A 61 0.55 -9.93 -0.70
N LYS A 62 -0.51 -10.68 -1.05
CA LYS A 62 -1.84 -10.08 -1.32
C LYS A 62 -2.38 -9.33 -0.12
N ARG A 63 -2.29 -9.90 1.09
CA ARG A 63 -2.73 -9.23 2.32
C ARG A 63 -1.97 -7.93 2.57
N ILE A 64 -0.67 -7.90 2.30
CA ILE A 64 0.14 -6.70 2.45
C ILE A 64 -0.24 -5.65 1.39
N GLU A 65 -0.48 -6.06 0.15
CA GLU A 65 -0.98 -5.18 -0.92
C GLU A 65 -2.34 -4.55 -0.53
N ASP A 66 -3.27 -5.34 -0.03
CA ASP A 66 -4.59 -4.85 0.37
C ASP A 66 -4.50 -3.89 1.56
N ALA A 67 -3.65 -4.19 2.54
CA ALA A 67 -3.38 -3.27 3.64
C ALA A 67 -2.76 -1.95 3.16
N ALA A 68 -1.81 -2.00 2.22
CA ALA A 68 -1.19 -0.82 1.64
C ALA A 68 -2.21 0.03 0.87
N LYS A 69 -3.09 -0.58 0.07
CA LYS A 69 -4.21 0.10 -0.60
C LYS A 69 -5.16 0.75 0.40
N GLY A 70 -5.56 0.03 1.45
CA GLY A 70 -6.45 0.56 2.48
C GLY A 70 -5.86 1.75 3.23
N ILE A 71 -4.55 1.74 3.51
CA ILE A 71 -3.84 2.89 4.09
C ILE A 71 -3.85 4.06 3.10
N LYS A 72 -3.53 3.81 1.83
CA LYS A 72 -3.52 4.84 0.77
C LYS A 72 -4.88 5.51 0.62
N ASP A 73 -5.96 4.75 0.54
CA ASP A 73 -7.31 5.29 0.35
C ASP A 73 -7.74 6.17 1.53
N ARG A 74 -7.45 5.74 2.76
CA ARG A 74 -7.75 6.52 3.98
C ARG A 74 -6.96 7.82 4.04
N LEU A 75 -5.68 7.80 3.67
CA LEU A 75 -4.86 9.00 3.63
C LEU A 75 -5.31 9.98 2.56
N ARG A 76 -5.66 9.48 1.37
CA ARG A 76 -6.22 10.30 0.29
C ARG A 76 -7.54 10.95 0.73
N SER A 77 -8.45 10.17 1.31
CA SER A 77 -9.69 10.71 1.88
C SER A 77 -9.42 11.77 2.95
N THR A 78 -8.40 11.56 3.79
CA THR A 78 -8.02 12.51 4.83
C THR A 78 -7.54 13.82 4.18
N ILE A 79 -6.62 13.77 3.22
CA ILE A 79 -6.13 14.96 2.49
C ILE A 79 -7.29 15.70 1.83
N ASP A 80 -8.19 14.99 1.14
CA ASP A 80 -9.34 15.59 0.47
C ASP A 80 -10.27 16.31 1.47
N THR A 81 -10.49 15.73 2.65
CA THR A 81 -11.24 16.38 3.73
C THR A 81 -10.53 17.63 4.25
N TYR A 82 -9.22 17.59 4.43
CA TYR A 82 -8.45 18.76 4.86
C TYR A 82 -8.52 19.90 3.84
N LYS A 83 -8.29 19.60 2.55
CA LYS A 83 -8.37 20.60 1.46
C LYS A 83 -9.73 21.27 1.41
N LYS A 84 -10.82 20.48 1.45
CA LYS A 84 -12.20 21.00 1.48
C LYS A 84 -12.47 21.85 2.72
N SER A 85 -11.94 21.45 3.88
CA SER A 85 -12.10 22.22 5.12
C SER A 85 -11.34 23.54 5.06
N GLU A 86 -10.15 23.57 4.47
CA GLU A 86 -9.38 24.81 4.28
C GLU A 86 -10.05 25.74 3.26
N GLU A 87 -10.56 25.20 2.14
CA GLU A 87 -11.33 25.96 1.14
C GLU A 87 -12.57 26.61 1.77
N ALA A 88 -13.39 25.83 2.49
CA ALA A 88 -14.59 26.34 3.16
C ALA A 88 -14.26 27.39 4.24
N THR A 89 -13.13 27.21 4.93
CA THR A 89 -12.64 28.19 5.90
C THR A 89 -12.19 29.47 5.19
N ALA A 90 -11.41 29.37 4.11
CA ALA A 90 -10.95 30.50 3.32
C ALA A 90 -12.11 31.29 2.70
N GLU A 91 -13.14 30.62 2.18
CA GLU A 91 -14.36 31.25 1.67
C GLU A 91 -15.14 31.97 2.79
N GLY A 92 -15.29 31.34 3.96
CA GLY A 92 -15.98 31.93 5.11
C GLY A 92 -15.26 33.15 5.72
N PHE A 93 -13.92 33.20 5.63
CA PHE A 93 -13.12 34.33 6.10
C PHE A 93 -12.84 35.38 5.01
N GLY A 94 -12.91 35.02 3.73
CA GLY A 94 -12.79 35.92 2.57
C GLY A 94 -14.09 36.64 2.19
N ALA A 95 -15.23 36.22 2.74
CA ALA A 95 -16.53 36.86 2.59
C ALA A 95 -16.74 38.08 3.54
N LYS A 96 -15.68 38.86 3.81
CA LYS A 96 -15.76 40.19 4.44
C LYS A 96 -15.03 41.23 3.62
#